data_AF-A0A0E4BMU2-F1
#
_entry.id   AF-A0A0E4BMU2-F1
#
_cell.length_a   1.000
_cell.length_b   1.000
_cell.length_c   1.000
_cell.angle_alpha   90.00
_cell.angle_beta   90.00
_cell.angle_gamma   90.00
#
_symmetry.space_group_name_H-M   'P 1'
#
loop_
_entity.id
_entity.type
_entity.pdbx_description
1 polymer ?
#
loop_
_entity_poly.entity_id
_entity_poly.type
_entity_poly.pdbx_seq_one_letter_code
_entity_poly.pdbx_strand_id
1 'polypeptide(L)'
;MIYARQGITLDRSTLADWVGNAAFHLRPLHERLLAVLRARSKLFADETTVPVLDPGRGRTKTGQLWAYAADDRSWRDLDPAGIAYVYAADRKAERIFAKHRDMDR
;
A
#
# COMPACT_ATOMS: atom_id res chain seq x y z
N MET A 1 11.14 6.89 19.45
CA MET A 1 10.74 7.73 18.30
C MET A 1 11.96 8.46 17.77
N ILE A 2 12.14 8.55 16.45
CA ILE A 2 13.27 9.28 15.83
C ILE A 2 13.31 10.76 16.28
N TYR A 3 12.15 11.40 16.48
CA TYR A 3 12.04 12.78 16.95
C TYR A 3 12.44 13.02 18.42
N ALA A 4 12.35 11.99 19.27
CA ALA A 4 12.83 12.08 20.65
C ALA A 4 14.36 12.25 20.71
N ARG A 5 15.09 11.83 19.67
CA ARG A 5 16.53 12.07 19.54
C ARG A 5 16.87 13.54 19.25
N GLN A 6 15.88 14.34 18.87
CA GLN A 6 15.99 15.78 18.63
C GLN A 6 15.33 16.61 19.76
N GLY A 7 15.00 15.98 20.90
CA GLY A 7 14.35 16.65 22.04
C GLY A 7 12.87 16.97 21.84
N ILE A 8 12.25 16.46 20.77
CA ILE A 8 10.83 16.69 20.47
C ILE A 8 10.00 15.54 21.04
N THR A 9 9.21 15.84 22.06
CA THR A 9 8.19 14.91 22.60
C THR A 9 6.94 15.01 21.73
N LEU A 10 6.77 14.03 20.85
CA LEU A 10 5.58 13.90 20.00
C LEU A 10 4.71 12.75 20.50
N ASP A 11 3.43 13.03 20.77
CA ASP A 11 2.50 11.98 21.14
C ASP A 11 2.22 11.04 19.95
N ARG A 12 1.91 9.78 20.26
CA ARG A 12 1.58 8.77 19.24
C ARG A 12 0.33 9.14 18.45
N SER A 13 -0.66 9.78 19.07
CA SER A 13 -1.86 10.26 18.38
C SER A 13 -1.50 11.31 17.32
N THR A 14 -0.69 12.30 17.69
CA THR A 14 -0.25 13.37 16.78
C THR A 14 0.49 12.82 15.56
N LEU A 15 1.40 11.86 15.76
CA LEU A 15 2.09 11.23 14.63
C LEU A 15 1.11 10.44 13.75
N ALA A 16 0.17 9.70 14.37
CA ALA A 16 -0.84 8.94 13.63
C ALA A 16 -1.74 9.87 12.81
N ASP A 17 -2.14 11.01 13.35
CA ASP A 17 -2.96 12.01 12.67
C ASP A 17 -2.21 12.61 11.47
N TRP A 18 -0.92 12.94 11.63
CA TRP A 18 -0.11 13.45 10.53
C TRP A 18 0.07 12.42 9.41
N VAL A 19 0.36 11.17 9.76
CA VAL A 19 0.47 10.08 8.79
C VAL A 19 -0.87 9.85 8.08
N GLY A 20 -1.98 9.89 8.83
CA GLY A 20 -3.34 9.76 8.28
C GLY A 20 -3.67 10.88 7.29
N ASN A 21 -3.33 12.12 7.63
CA ASN A 21 -3.55 13.27 6.74
C ASN A 21 -2.70 13.19 5.47
N ALA A 22 -1.41 12.83 5.60
CA ALA A 22 -0.55 12.60 4.44
C ALA A 22 -1.10 11.48 3.54
N ALA A 23 -1.53 10.37 4.13
CA ALA A 23 -2.12 9.25 3.40
C ALA A 23 -3.41 9.65 2.66
N PHE A 24 -4.27 10.48 3.28
CA PHE A 24 -5.46 11.01 2.64
C PHE A 24 -5.14 11.79 1.37
N HIS A 25 -4.16 12.69 1.43
CA HIS A 25 -3.76 13.51 0.29
C HIS A 25 -3.01 12.71 -0.80
N LEU A 26 -2.28 11.66 -0.43
CA LEU A 26 -1.55 10.80 -1.37
C LEU A 26 -2.40 9.71 -2.03
N ARG A 27 -3.60 9.45 -1.52
CA ARG A 27 -4.53 8.44 -2.07
C ARG A 27 -4.74 8.51 -3.59
N PRO A 28 -5.07 9.66 -4.21
CA PRO A 28 -5.27 9.71 -5.66
C PRO A 28 -3.99 9.38 -6.46
N LEU A 29 -2.82 9.72 -5.94
CA LEU A 29 -1.54 9.35 -6.56
C LEU A 29 -1.29 7.84 -6.47
N HIS A 30 -1.56 7.24 -5.30
CA HIS A 30 -1.47 5.80 -5.09
C HIS A 30 -2.40 5.03 -6.02
N GLU A 31 -3.67 5.46 -6.12
CA GLU A 31 -4.66 4.85 -7.00
C GLU A 31 -4.25 4.94 -8.47
N ARG A 32 -3.78 6.12 -8.91
CA ARG A 32 -3.28 6.32 -10.27
C ARG A 32 -2.07 5.44 -10.57
N LEU A 33 -1.10 5.36 -9.66
CA LEU A 33 0.09 4.53 -9.82
C LEU A 33 -0.29 3.05 -9.91
N LEU A 34 -1.17 2.58 -9.03
CA LEU A 34 -1.64 1.20 -9.05
C LEU A 34 -2.35 0.87 -10.37
N ALA A 35 -3.17 1.79 -10.90
CA ALA A 35 -3.81 1.62 -12.20
C ALA A 35 -2.79 1.55 -13.35
N VAL A 36 -1.75 2.40 -13.36
CA VAL A 36 -0.66 2.35 -14.34
C VAL A 36 0.05 1.00 -14.28
N LEU A 37 0.45 0.56 -13.09
CA LEU A 37 1.18 -0.69 -12.90
C LEU A 37 0.36 -1.90 -13.35
N ARG A 38 -0.96 -1.91 -13.08
CA ARG A 38 -1.87 -2.98 -13.52
C ARG A 38 -2.07 -3.04 -15.03
N ALA A 39 -1.87 -1.94 -15.74
CA ALA A 39 -1.98 -1.87 -17.20
C ALA A 39 -0.69 -2.31 -17.91
N ARG A 40 0.41 -2.52 -17.18
CA ARG A 40 1.68 -3.00 -17.75
C ARG A 40 1.54 -4.43 -18.27
N SER A 41 2.23 -4.73 -19.37
CA SER A 41 2.34 -6.08 -19.92
C SER A 41 3.08 -7.04 -18.98
N LYS A 42 3.96 -6.50 -18.13
CA LYS A 42 4.74 -7.24 -17.13
C LYS A 42 4.61 -6.57 -15.77
N LEU A 43 4.26 -7.37 -14.77
CA LEU A 43 4.05 -6.93 -13.40
C LEU A 43 4.57 -7.99 -12.44
N PHE A 44 5.37 -7.56 -11.47
CA PHE A 44 5.80 -8.39 -10.34
C PHE A 44 4.85 -8.15 -9.17
N ALA A 45 4.42 -9.24 -8.53
CA ALA A 45 3.62 -9.20 -7.33
C ALA A 45 4.30 -10.03 -6.24
N ASP A 46 4.53 -9.42 -5.08
CA ASP A 46 5.03 -10.09 -3.88
C ASP A 46 3.98 -10.03 -2.77
N GLU A 47 3.74 -11.16 -2.09
CA GLU A 47 2.83 -11.26 -0.95
C GLU A 47 3.66 -11.40 0.33
N THR A 48 3.62 -10.38 1.18
CA THR A 48 4.26 -10.42 2.50
C THR A 48 3.19 -10.49 3.59
N THR A 49 3.21 -11.53 4.43
CA THR A 49 2.32 -11.62 5.60
C THR A 49 2.74 -10.62 6.67
N VAL A 50 1.78 -9.88 7.24
CA VAL A 50 2.02 -8.87 8.28
C VAL A 50 1.17 -9.15 9.53
N PRO A 51 1.75 -9.06 10.75
CA PRO A 51 0.97 -9.14 11.98
C PRO A 51 0.22 -7.83 12.18
N VAL A 52 -1.11 -7.91 12.30
CA VAL A 52 -2.00 -6.75 12.44
C VAL A 52 -2.75 -6.88 13.74
N LEU A 53 -2.94 -5.78 14.47
CA LEU A 53 -3.74 -5.78 15.69
C LEU A 53 -5.18 -6.23 15.40
N ASP A 54 -5.76 -7.04 16.28
CA ASP A 54 -7.19 -7.39 16.28
C ASP A 54 -7.85 -6.72 17.50
N PRO A 55 -8.32 -5.46 17.35
CA PRO A 55 -8.89 -4.70 18.46
C PRO A 55 -10.06 -5.46 19.09
N GLY A 56 -10.05 -5.57 20.43
CA GLY A 56 -11.07 -6.31 21.17
C GLY A 56 -10.73 -7.77 21.47
N ARG A 57 -9.71 -8.37 20.85
CA ARG A 57 -9.26 -9.74 21.15
C ARG A 57 -7.89 -9.84 21.83
N GLY A 58 -7.17 -8.73 21.97
CA GLY A 58 -5.85 -8.70 22.63
C GLY A 58 -4.79 -9.54 21.92
N ARG A 59 -5.00 -9.89 20.64
CA ARG A 59 -4.10 -10.71 19.82
C ARG A 59 -3.84 -10.03 18.48
N THR A 60 -2.86 -10.54 17.74
CA THR A 60 -2.62 -10.17 16.34
C THR A 60 -3.30 -11.16 15.41
N LYS A 61 -3.85 -10.67 14.30
CA LYS A 61 -4.27 -11.47 13.15
C LYS A 61 -3.25 -11.34 12.02
N THR A 62 -3.18 -12.35 11.16
CA THR A 62 -2.33 -12.30 9.96
C THR A 62 -3.06 -11.53 8.86
N GLY A 63 -2.54 -10.37 8.49
CA GLY A 63 -2.90 -9.68 7.26
C GLY A 63 -1.87 -9.93 6.15
N GLN A 64 -2.12 -9.37 4.98
CA GLN A 64 -1.22 -9.44 3.84
C GLN A 64 -0.92 -8.04 3.30
N LEU A 65 0.34 -7.82 2.94
CA LEU A 65 0.80 -6.67 2.21
C LEU A 65 1.29 -7.14 0.85
N TRP A 66 0.60 -6.69 -0.19
CA TRP A 66 0.96 -6.95 -1.58
C TRP A 66 1.82 -5.83 -2.12
N ALA A 67 2.93 -6.16 -2.76
CA ALA A 67 3.76 -5.22 -3.48
C ALA A 67 3.63 -5.47 -4.99
N TYR A 68 3.05 -4.51 -5.72
CA TYR A 68 2.97 -4.54 -7.17
C TYR A 68 4.06 -3.65 -7.75
N ALA A 69 5.01 -4.23 -8.49
CA ALA A 69 6.15 -3.52 -9.05
C ALA A 69 6.31 -3.79 -10.54
N ALA A 70 6.64 -2.74 -11.29
CA ALA A 70 7.08 -2.86 -12.68
C ALA A 70 8.39 -2.09 -12.85
N ASP A 71 9.40 -2.76 -13.39
CA ASP A 71 10.69 -2.17 -13.74
C ASP A 71 11.28 -2.97 -14.90
N ASP A 72 11.16 -2.42 -16.11
CA ASP A 72 11.65 -3.04 -17.34
C ASP A 72 12.84 -2.28 -17.94
N ARG A 73 13.47 -1.39 -17.16
CA ARG A 73 14.62 -0.58 -17.60
C ARG A 73 15.81 -1.44 -18.03
N SER A 74 16.03 -2.60 -17.39
CA SER A 74 17.09 -3.54 -17.82
C SER A 74 16.83 -4.22 -19.16
N TRP A 75 15.60 -4.11 -19.68
CA TRP A 75 15.22 -4.54 -21.04
C TRP A 75 15.08 -3.36 -22.02
N ARG A 76 15.66 -2.19 -21.69
CA ARG A 76 15.60 -0.95 -22.47
C ARG A 76 14.18 -0.41 -22.69
N ASP A 77 13.26 -0.75 -21.80
CA ASP A 77 11.96 -0.11 -21.79
C ASP A 77 12.10 1.34 -21.29
N LEU A 78 11.35 2.26 -21.91
CA LEU A 78 11.29 3.68 -21.53
C LEU A 78 10.24 3.95 -20.46
N ASP A 79 9.44 2.95 -20.16
CA ASP A 79 8.42 3.02 -19.14
C ASP A 79 9.02 3.26 -17.74
N PRO A 80 8.54 4.27 -16.99
CA PRO A 80 9.08 4.55 -15.66
C PRO A 80 8.79 3.40 -14.70
N ALA A 81 9.81 3.06 -13.91
CA ALA A 81 9.69 2.08 -12.84
C ALA A 81 8.76 2.59 -11.73
N GLY A 82 8.02 1.67 -11.11
CA GLY A 82 7.12 2.02 -10.04
C GLY A 82 6.75 0.83 -9.16
N ILE A 83 6.36 1.13 -7.92
CA ILE A 83 5.85 0.16 -6.96
C ILE A 83 4.66 0.74 -6.20
N ALA A 84 3.62 -0.07 -6.03
CA ALA A 84 2.45 0.27 -5.22
C ALA A 84 2.13 -0.86 -4.25
N TYR A 85 1.79 -0.51 -3.01
CA TYR A 85 1.44 -1.49 -1.98
C TYR A 85 -0.06 -1.55 -1.75
N VAL A 86 -0.60 -2.74 -1.51
CA VAL A 86 -2.01 -2.96 -1.18
C VAL A 86 -2.11 -3.85 0.05
N TYR A 87 -2.79 -3.35 1.08
CA TYR A 87 -3.08 -4.15 2.27
C TYR A 87 -4.39 -4.93 2.08
N ALA A 88 -4.39 -6.20 2.50
CA ALA A 88 -5.57 -7.04 2.60
C ALA A 88 -5.67 -7.64 4.01
N ALA A 89 -6.87 -7.58 4.58
CA ALA A 89 -7.12 -8.06 5.95
C ALA A 89 -7.18 -9.60 6.05
N ASP A 90 -7.32 -10.29 4.93
CA ASP A 90 -7.32 -11.75 4.81
C ASP A 90 -6.73 -12.19 3.45
N ARG A 91 -6.51 -13.50 3.28
CA ARG A 91 -5.94 -14.11 2.07
C ARG A 91 -6.88 -14.14 0.86
N LYS A 92 -8.13 -13.67 0.99
CA LYS A 92 -9.07 -13.65 -0.14
C LYS A 92 -8.73 -12.46 -1.05
N ALA A 93 -7.71 -12.66 -1.87
CA ALA A 93 -7.26 -11.76 -2.94
C ALA A 93 -8.38 -11.40 -3.95
N GLU A 94 -9.56 -12.02 -3.86
CA GLU A 94 -10.75 -11.75 -4.68
C GLU A 94 -11.16 -10.27 -4.70
N ARG A 95 -10.90 -9.49 -3.64
CA ARG A 95 -11.23 -8.05 -3.62
C ARG A 95 -10.19 -7.14 -4.29
N ILE A 96 -8.99 -7.63 -4.57
CA ILE A 96 -7.89 -6.79 -5.09
C ILE A 96 -8.00 -6.64 -6.62
N PHE A 97 -8.50 -7.64 -7.34
CA PHE A 97 -8.67 -7.61 -8.80
C PHE A 97 -10.07 -7.18 -9.27
N ALA A 98 -11.09 -7.19 -8.41
CA ALA A 98 -12.48 -7.00 -8.81
C ALA A 98 -12.95 -5.55 -9.03
N LYS A 99 -12.15 -4.52 -8.69
CA LYS A 99 -12.65 -3.13 -8.62
C LYS A 99 -12.50 -2.31 -9.92
N HIS A 100 -12.62 -2.91 -11.10
CA HIS A 100 -12.54 -2.19 -12.38
C HIS A 100 -13.67 -2.54 -13.37
N ARG A 101 -14.83 -3.00 -12.89
CA ARG A 101 -16.00 -3.26 -13.75
C ARG A 101 -17.32 -2.90 -13.06
N ASP A 102 -17.44 -1.69 -12.49
CA ASP A 102 -18.73 -1.13 -12.01
C ASP A 102 -18.60 0.40 -11.76
N MET A 103 -18.08 1.15 -12.74
CA MET A 103 -18.17 2.63 -12.70
C MET A 103 -18.33 3.23 -14.10
N ASP A 104 -19.08 2.54 -14.96
CA ASP A 104 -19.62 3.02 -16.24
C ASP A 104 -21.16 2.89 -16.24
N ARG A 105 -21.81 3.42 -15.19
CA ARG A 105 -23.25 3.70 -15.18
C ARG A 105 -23.53 5.02 -14.47
#